data_AF-A0A1V3X254-F1
#
_entry.id   AF-A0A1V3X254-F1
#
_cell.length_a   1.000
_cell.length_b   1.000
_cell.length_c   1.000
_cell.angle_alpha   90.00
_cell.angle_beta   90.00
_cell.angle_gamma   90.00
#
_symmetry.space_group_name_H-M   'P 1'
#
loop_
_entity.id
_entity.type
_entity.pdbx_description
1 polymer ?
#
loop_
_entity_poly.entity_id
_entity_poly.type
_entity_poly.pdbx_seq_one_letter_code
_entity_poly.pdbx_strand_id
1 'polypeptide(L)'
;MSLQQLYLALLIGGLVLLASIVGTRLATRVGFPSMLLFLLVGVAVGEDGLGLKFDDVQLARNVGTAALALILVEGGLTTRFTDIRTVLGPAATLATVGVLGSTAVTAVGAHLLLRVDWQVALLLGAIVSSTDAAAVFSVLRVLPLPRRVAGLLEAESGFNDAPR
;
A
#
# COMPACT_ATOMS: atom_id res chain seq x y z
N MET A 1 23.54 -18.27 -5.47
CA MET A 1 22.96 -17.98 -6.80
C MET A 1 24.05 -18.16 -7.85
N SER A 2 23.78 -18.87 -8.94
CA SER A 2 24.68 -18.94 -10.10
C SER A 2 24.50 -17.69 -10.98
N LEU A 3 25.50 -17.37 -11.82
CA LEU A 3 25.42 -16.22 -12.76
C LEU A 3 24.20 -16.28 -13.67
N GLN A 4 23.80 -17.47 -14.10
CA GLN A 4 22.64 -17.67 -14.98
C GLN A 4 21.31 -17.38 -14.27
N GLN A 5 21.20 -17.75 -12.99
CA GLN A 5 20.03 -17.41 -12.16
C GLN A 5 19.93 -15.89 -11.94
N LEU A 6 21.07 -15.23 -11.76
CA LEU A 6 21.11 -13.77 -11.62
C LEU A 6 20.64 -13.07 -12.90
N TYR A 7 21.10 -13.52 -14.08
CA TYR A 7 20.65 -12.95 -15.36
C TYR A 7 19.16 -13.15 -15.59
N LEU A 8 18.62 -14.33 -15.28
CA LEU A 8 17.18 -14.58 -15.36
C LEU A 8 16.39 -13.69 -14.41
N ALA A 9 16.84 -13.54 -13.16
CA ALA A 9 16.19 -12.66 -12.19
C ALA A 9 16.17 -11.20 -12.65
N LEU A 10 17.30 -10.70 -13.17
CA LEU A 10 17.39 -9.35 -13.74
C LEU A 10 16.50 -9.16 -14.97
N LEU A 11 16.43 -10.16 -15.85
CA LEU A 11 15.56 -10.12 -17.03
C LEU A 11 14.08 -10.06 -16.64
N ILE A 12 13.65 -10.94 -15.72
CA ILE A 12 12.28 -10.96 -15.21
C ILE A 12 11.96 -9.65 -14.51
N GLY A 13 12.83 -9.17 -13.61
CA GLY A 13 12.67 -7.89 -12.92
C GLY A 13 12.57 -6.71 -13.89
N GLY A 14 13.41 -6.69 -14.94
CA GLY A 14 13.36 -5.67 -15.99
C GLY A 14 12.07 -5.71 -16.80
N LEU A 15 11.59 -6.91 -17.18
CA LEU A 15 10.31 -7.08 -17.86
C LEU A 15 9.13 -6.60 -17.00
N VAL A 16 9.13 -6.95 -15.71
CA VAL A 16 8.12 -6.50 -14.75
C VAL A 16 8.14 -4.97 -14.63
N LEU A 17 9.33 -4.35 -14.50
CA LEU A 17 9.45 -2.89 -14.45
C LEU A 17 8.93 -2.21 -15.74
N LEU A 18 9.28 -2.73 -16.91
CA LEU A 18 8.79 -2.21 -18.18
C LEU A 18 7.27 -2.34 -18.29
N ALA A 19 6.72 -3.51 -17.94
CA ALA A 19 5.27 -3.74 -17.88
C ALA A 19 4.59 -2.75 -16.92
N SER A 20 5.19 -2.49 -15.75
CA SER A 20 4.67 -1.53 -14.78
C SER A 20 4.66 -0.09 -15.29
N ILE A 21 5.70 0.33 -16.01
CA ILE A 21 5.75 1.67 -16.63
C ILE A 21 4.65 1.81 -17.69
N VAL A 22 4.50 0.81 -18.57
CA VAL A 22 3.47 0.79 -19.61
C VAL A 22 2.07 0.77 -19.00
N GLY A 23 1.84 -0.09 -17.99
CA GLY A 23 0.59 -0.20 -17.26
C GLY A 23 0.20 1.12 -16.59
N THR A 24 1.14 1.76 -15.90
CA THR A 24 0.90 3.06 -15.23
C THR A 24 0.53 4.15 -16.23
N ARG A 25 1.22 4.21 -17.39
CA ARG A 25 0.91 5.14 -18.48
C ARG A 25 -0.49 4.90 -19.05
N LEU A 26 -0.93 3.65 -19.16
CA LEU A 26 -2.26 3.31 -19.65
C LEU A 26 -3.34 3.65 -18.61
N ALA A 27 -3.16 3.26 -17.35
CA ALA A 27 -4.06 3.59 -16.24
C ALA A 27 -4.33 5.10 -16.14
N THR A 28 -3.25 5.90 -16.13
CA THR A 28 -3.36 7.36 -16.05
C THR A 28 -4.07 7.98 -17.25
N ARG A 29 -3.94 7.42 -18.46
CA ARG A 29 -4.69 7.90 -19.64
C ARG A 29 -6.19 7.61 -19.57
N VAL A 30 -6.57 6.48 -18.99
CA VAL A 30 -7.99 6.08 -18.85
C VAL A 30 -8.61 6.66 -17.58
N GLY A 31 -7.82 7.31 -16.71
CA GLY A 31 -8.28 7.83 -15.42
C GLY A 31 -8.50 6.75 -14.37
N PHE A 32 -7.91 5.57 -14.56
CA PHE A 32 -8.06 4.43 -13.66
C PHE A 32 -6.98 4.44 -12.56
N PRO A 33 -7.31 4.17 -11.29
CA PRO A 33 -6.32 4.11 -10.21
C PRO A 33 -5.25 3.03 -10.49
N SER A 34 -3.98 3.40 -10.43
CA SER A 34 -2.87 2.50 -10.75
C SER A 34 -2.79 1.29 -9.83
N MET A 35 -3.13 1.44 -8.55
CA MET A 35 -3.15 0.34 -7.58
C MET A 35 -4.17 -0.75 -7.97
N LEU A 36 -5.37 -0.34 -8.39
CA LEU A 36 -6.39 -1.29 -8.86
C LEU A 36 -5.93 -2.00 -10.14
N LEU A 37 -5.22 -1.31 -11.03
CA LEU A 37 -4.68 -1.94 -12.23
C LEU A 37 -3.67 -3.03 -11.85
N PHE A 38 -2.74 -2.73 -10.95
CA PHE A 38 -1.73 -3.72 -10.53
C PHE A 38 -2.35 -4.89 -9.79
N LEU A 39 -3.39 -4.67 -8.98
CA LEU A 39 -4.17 -5.74 -8.37
C LEU A 39 -4.79 -6.66 -9.43
N LEU A 40 -5.47 -6.08 -10.43
CA LEU A 40 -6.09 -6.86 -11.51
C LEU A 40 -5.06 -7.64 -12.33
N VAL A 41 -3.91 -7.04 -12.63
CA VAL A 41 -2.81 -7.73 -13.31
C VAL A 41 -2.29 -8.89 -12.45
N GLY A 42 -2.10 -8.69 -11.15
CA GLY A 42 -1.69 -9.75 -10.22
C GLY A 42 -2.67 -10.91 -10.18
N VAL A 43 -3.98 -10.62 -10.08
CA VAL A 43 -5.04 -11.64 -10.11
C VAL A 43 -5.08 -12.37 -11.46
N ALA A 44 -4.98 -11.63 -12.57
CA ALA A 44 -5.01 -12.21 -13.92
C ALA A 44 -3.77 -13.06 -14.22
N VAL A 45 -2.62 -12.73 -13.65
CA VAL A 45 -1.38 -13.48 -13.83
C VAL A 45 -1.29 -14.67 -12.86
N GLY A 46 -1.93 -14.57 -11.69
CA GLY A 46 -1.88 -15.56 -10.63
C GLY A 46 -2.56 -16.90 -10.94
N GLU A 47 -2.74 -17.70 -9.89
CA GLU A 47 -3.15 -19.10 -10.00
C GLU A 47 -4.52 -19.27 -10.70
N ASP A 48 -5.47 -18.40 -10.40
CA ASP A 48 -6.82 -18.40 -11.02
C ASP A 48 -6.84 -17.83 -12.45
N GLY A 49 -5.74 -17.22 -12.91
CA GLY A 49 -5.65 -16.58 -14.21
C GLY A 49 -4.75 -17.35 -15.17
N LEU A 50 -3.50 -16.91 -15.33
CA LEU A 50 -2.50 -17.57 -16.19
C LEU A 50 -1.83 -18.78 -15.54
N GLY A 51 -2.14 -19.08 -14.28
CA GLY A 51 -1.66 -20.27 -13.57
C GLY A 51 -0.26 -20.12 -12.96
N LEU A 52 0.25 -18.89 -12.79
CA LEU A 52 1.49 -18.69 -12.05
C LEU A 52 1.24 -18.86 -10.55
N LYS A 53 1.98 -19.79 -9.94
CA LYS A 53 1.91 -20.05 -8.51
C LYS A 53 2.74 -19.02 -7.74
N PHE A 54 2.11 -18.38 -6.76
CA PHE A 54 2.72 -17.42 -5.84
C PHE A 54 2.76 -18.00 -4.42
N ASP A 55 3.34 -19.19 -4.25
CA ASP A 55 3.40 -19.90 -2.97
C ASP A 55 4.67 -19.58 -2.14
N ASP A 56 5.53 -18.70 -2.63
CA ASP A 56 6.74 -18.28 -1.93
C ASP A 56 6.51 -17.06 -1.02
N VAL A 57 6.11 -17.36 0.22
CA VAL A 57 5.91 -16.36 1.29
C VAL A 57 7.22 -15.64 1.63
N GLN A 58 8.38 -16.30 1.54
CA GLN A 58 9.66 -15.68 1.87
C GLN A 58 10.05 -14.65 0.81
N LEU A 59 9.89 -14.99 -0.47
CA LEU A 59 10.12 -14.06 -1.57
C LEU A 59 9.18 -12.85 -1.47
N ALA A 60 7.89 -13.08 -1.25
CA ALA A 60 6.90 -12.01 -1.09
C ALA A 60 7.27 -11.07 0.06
N ARG A 61 7.66 -11.62 1.22
CA ARG A 61 8.12 -10.85 2.38
C ARG A 61 9.39 -10.06 2.08
N ASN A 62 10.38 -10.67 1.44
CA ASN A 62 11.66 -10.03 1.15
C ASN A 62 11.49 -8.87 0.16
N VAL A 63 10.75 -9.10 -0.93
CA VAL A 63 10.44 -8.07 -1.93
C VAL A 63 9.58 -6.97 -1.32
N GLY A 64 8.55 -7.31 -0.56
CA GLY A 64 7.68 -6.35 0.11
C GLY A 64 8.43 -5.48 1.12
N THR A 65 9.31 -6.06 1.92
CA THR A 65 10.12 -5.31 2.90
C THR A 65 11.11 -4.37 2.20
N ALA A 66 11.77 -4.83 1.13
CA ALA A 66 12.68 -4.00 0.35
C ALA A 66 11.94 -2.85 -0.36
N ALA A 67 10.77 -3.12 -0.93
CA ALA A 67 9.93 -2.10 -1.55
C ALA A 67 9.45 -1.07 -0.51
N LEU A 68 8.97 -1.52 0.65
CA LEU A 68 8.55 -0.65 1.74
C LEU A 68 9.69 0.26 2.21
N ALA A 69 10.90 -0.28 2.40
CA ALA A 69 12.06 0.51 2.76
C ALA A 69 12.36 1.61 1.73
N LEU A 70 12.30 1.29 0.43
CA LEU A 70 12.50 2.26 -0.65
C LEU A 70 11.39 3.34 -0.67
N ILE A 71 10.12 2.93 -0.53
CA ILE A 71 8.96 3.85 -0.51
C ILE A 71 9.08 4.83 0.66
N LEU A 72 9.43 4.34 1.86
CA LEU A 72 9.60 5.18 3.04
C LEU A 72 10.78 6.16 2.90
N VAL A 73 11.89 5.72 2.31
CA VAL A 73 13.04 6.58 2.03
C VAL A 73 12.67 7.67 1.03
N GLU A 74 12.01 7.32 -0.08
CA GLU A 74 11.57 8.28 -1.08
C GLU A 74 10.55 9.28 -0.50
N GLY A 75 9.58 8.80 0.27
CA GLY A 75 8.61 9.62 0.99
C GLY A 75 9.29 10.59 1.97
N GLY A 76 10.26 10.10 2.74
CA GLY A 76 11.03 10.93 3.68
C GLY A 76 11.88 12.00 2.99
N LEU A 77 12.49 11.68 1.84
CA LEU A 77 13.33 12.62 1.08
C LEU A 77 12.52 13.69 0.35
N THR A 78 11.32 13.34 -0.13
CA THR A 78 10.45 14.28 -0.86
C THR A 78 9.62 15.17 0.05
N THR A 79 9.45 14.78 1.32
CA THR A 79 8.63 15.55 2.26
C THR A 79 9.43 16.63 2.97
N ARG A 80 8.95 17.88 2.89
CA ARG A 80 9.55 19.01 3.63
C ARG A 80 9.11 18.96 5.09
N PHE A 81 10.08 18.87 5.99
CA PHE A 81 9.85 18.81 7.44
C PHE A 81 9.01 19.99 7.98
N THR A 82 9.14 21.16 7.36
CA THR A 82 8.38 22.37 7.70
C THR A 82 6.88 22.20 7.46
N ASP A 83 6.48 21.43 6.45
CA ASP A 83 5.08 21.20 6.08
C ASP A 83 4.43 20.19 7.07
N ILE A 84 5.15 19.12 7.46
CA ILE A 84 4.68 18.09 8.42
C ILE A 84 4.49 18.68 9.82
N ARG A 85 5.44 19.49 10.30
CA ARG A 85 5.45 19.99 11.70
C ARG A 85 4.15 20.72 12.08
N THR A 86 3.51 21.39 11.13
CA THR A 86 2.24 22.10 11.31
C THR A 86 1.02 21.18 11.51
N VAL A 87 1.10 19.91 11.09
CA VAL A 87 -0.03 18.96 11.07
C VAL A 87 0.22 17.74 11.96
N LEU A 88 1.39 17.68 12.60
CA LEU A 88 1.88 16.55 13.39
C LEU A 88 0.95 16.18 14.57
N GLY A 89 0.35 17.18 15.22
CA GLY A 89 -0.59 16.95 16.33
C GLY A 89 -1.87 16.22 15.89
N PRO A 90 -2.65 16.79 14.96
CA PRO A 90 -3.83 16.12 14.38
C PRO A 90 -3.50 14.78 13.72
N ALA A 91 -2.37 14.66 13.02
CA ALA A 91 -1.94 13.41 12.40
C ALA A 91 -1.68 12.32 13.46
N ALA A 92 -1.03 12.66 14.58
CA ALA A 92 -0.75 11.70 15.64
C ALA A 92 -2.02 11.21 16.36
N THR A 93 -3.04 12.06 16.53
CA THR A 93 -4.31 11.64 17.13
C THR A 93 -5.12 10.76 16.19
N LEU A 94 -5.15 11.06 14.89
CA LEU A 94 -5.78 10.20 13.88
C LEU A 94 -5.08 8.84 13.77
N ALA A 95 -3.74 8.83 13.72
CA ALA A 95 -2.93 7.61 13.64
C ALA A 95 -2.97 6.74 14.91
N THR A 96 -3.53 7.24 16.02
CA THR A 96 -3.68 6.47 17.27
C THR A 96 -5.15 6.16 17.54
N VAL A 97 -5.95 7.18 17.80
CA VAL A 97 -7.36 7.02 18.18
C VAL A 97 -8.20 6.58 16.97
N GLY A 98 -7.95 7.15 15.80
CA GLY A 98 -8.63 6.76 14.57
C GLY A 98 -8.36 5.30 14.20
N VAL A 99 -7.09 4.89 14.23
CA VAL A 99 -6.68 3.51 13.94
C VAL A 99 -7.24 2.51 14.94
N LEU A 100 -7.21 2.83 16.25
CA LEU A 100 -7.81 1.98 17.28
C LEU A 100 -9.33 1.86 17.11
N GLY A 101 -10.01 2.96 16.79
CA GLY A 101 -11.43 2.97 16.48
C GLY A 101 -11.76 2.10 15.26
N SER A 102 -11.04 2.30 14.16
CA SER A 102 -11.20 1.53 12.92
C SER A 102 -10.91 0.04 13.12
N THR A 103 -9.84 -0.29 13.87
CA THR A 103 -9.52 -1.67 14.26
C THR A 103 -10.66 -2.29 15.05
N ALA A 104 -11.18 -1.60 16.06
CA ALA A 104 -12.25 -2.11 16.92
C ALA A 104 -13.54 -2.35 16.13
N VAL A 105 -13.96 -1.38 15.31
CA VAL A 105 -15.17 -1.51 14.48
C VAL A 105 -15.03 -2.66 13.49
N THR A 106 -13.89 -2.75 12.81
CA THR A 106 -13.64 -3.81 11.81
C THR A 106 -13.54 -5.19 12.47
N ALA A 107 -12.88 -5.30 13.62
CA ALA A 107 -12.77 -6.54 14.37
C ALA A 107 -14.12 -7.01 14.91
N VAL A 108 -14.93 -6.12 15.48
CA VAL A 108 -16.30 -6.43 15.91
C VAL A 108 -17.13 -6.91 14.71
N GLY A 109 -17.05 -6.21 13.58
CA GLY A 109 -17.71 -6.62 12.34
C GLY A 109 -17.28 -8.00 11.86
N ALA A 110 -15.97 -8.28 11.83
CA ALA A 110 -15.44 -9.57 11.44
C ALA A 110 -15.90 -10.69 12.39
N HIS A 111 -15.84 -10.47 13.70
CA HIS A 111 -16.31 -11.46 14.68
C HIS A 111 -17.80 -11.75 14.54
N LEU A 112 -18.64 -10.72 14.37
CA LEU A 112 -20.09 -10.88 14.30
C LEU A 112 -20.57 -11.44 12.94
N LEU A 113 -19.99 -10.99 11.83
CA LEU A 113 -20.43 -11.37 10.48
C LEU A 113 -19.78 -12.66 10.00
N LEU A 114 -18.47 -12.82 10.21
CA LEU A 114 -17.70 -13.97 9.74
C LEU A 114 -17.58 -15.07 10.79
N ARG A 115 -17.99 -14.81 12.05
CA ARG A 115 -17.94 -15.76 13.17
C ARG A 115 -16.54 -16.32 13.44
N VAL A 116 -15.51 -15.53 13.16
CA VAL A 116 -14.10 -15.86 13.45
C VAL A 116 -13.74 -15.50 14.89
N ASP A 117 -12.79 -16.20 15.50
CA ASP A 117 -12.33 -15.90 16.87
C ASP A 117 -11.83 -14.46 17.03
N TRP A 118 -11.95 -13.90 18.25
CA TRP A 118 -11.52 -12.54 18.56
C TRP A 118 -10.06 -12.26 18.19
N GLN A 119 -9.18 -13.24 18.32
CA GLN A 119 -7.77 -13.11 17.93
C GLN A 119 -7.62 -12.84 16.43
N VAL A 120 -8.31 -13.63 15.60
CA VAL A 120 -8.29 -13.46 14.13
C VAL A 120 -9.02 -12.19 13.73
N ALA A 121 -10.14 -11.87 14.38
CA ALA A 121 -10.90 -10.66 14.12
C ALA A 121 -10.08 -9.38 14.40
N LEU A 122 -9.35 -9.35 15.52
CA LEU A 122 -8.46 -8.24 15.87
C LEU A 122 -7.26 -8.13 14.92
N LEU A 123 -6.70 -9.27 14.49
CA LEU A 123 -5.63 -9.28 13.47
C LEU A 123 -6.13 -8.71 12.14
N LEU A 124 -7.30 -9.12 11.67
CA LEU A 124 -7.93 -8.57 10.47
C LEU A 124 -8.20 -7.07 10.62
N GLY A 125 -8.76 -6.65 11.76
CA GLY A 125 -8.99 -5.25 12.06
C GLY A 125 -7.70 -4.43 12.02
N ALA A 126 -6.62 -4.93 12.61
CA ALA A 126 -5.32 -4.27 12.62
C ALA A 126 -4.74 -4.12 11.20
N ILE A 127 -4.77 -5.20 10.39
CA ILE A 127 -4.25 -5.19 9.02
C ILE A 127 -5.04 -4.21 8.13
N VAL A 128 -6.37 -4.20 8.23
CA VAL A 128 -7.25 -3.35 7.40
C VAL A 128 -7.26 -1.89 7.85
N SER A 129 -6.99 -1.62 9.14
CA SER A 129 -6.95 -0.25 9.67
C SER A 129 -5.75 0.58 9.22
N SER A 130 -4.69 -0.07 8.72
CA SER A 130 -3.54 0.62 8.16
C SER A 130 -3.92 1.17 6.78
N THR A 131 -3.79 2.49 6.61
CA THR A 131 -4.13 3.19 5.37
C THR A 131 -2.86 3.43 4.56
N ASP A 132 -2.82 2.90 3.33
CA ASP A 132 -1.71 3.12 2.39
C ASP A 132 -1.76 4.56 1.84
N ALA A 133 -0.75 5.36 2.20
CA ALA A 133 -0.61 6.72 1.73
C ALA A 133 -0.48 6.79 0.20
N ALA A 134 0.25 5.87 -0.42
CA ALA A 134 0.45 5.79 -1.88
C ALA A 134 -0.88 5.61 -2.63
N ALA A 135 -1.76 4.74 -2.13
CA ALA A 135 -3.09 4.55 -2.67
C ALA A 135 -3.93 5.84 -2.56
N VAL A 136 -3.93 6.50 -1.39
CA VAL A 136 -4.63 7.77 -1.17
C VAL A 136 -4.09 8.85 -2.13
N PHE A 137 -2.78 9.04 -2.21
CA PHE A 137 -2.13 9.98 -3.13
C PHE A 137 -2.53 9.74 -4.60
N SER A 138 -2.68 8.48 -5.02
CA SER A 138 -3.04 8.13 -6.40
C SER A 138 -4.45 8.60 -6.77
N VAL A 139 -5.39 8.52 -5.83
CA VAL A 139 -6.78 8.94 -6.02
C VAL A 139 -6.92 10.46 -5.88
N LEU A 140 -6.24 11.06 -4.89
CA LEU A 140 -6.29 12.50 -4.66
C LEU A 140 -5.72 13.31 -5.84
N ARG A 141 -4.79 12.75 -6.63
CA ARG A 141 -4.29 13.41 -7.86
C ARG A 141 -5.34 13.59 -8.95
N VAL A 142 -6.39 12.76 -8.95
CA VAL A 142 -7.47 12.79 -9.95
C VAL A 142 -8.66 13.63 -9.47
N LEU A 143 -8.75 13.90 -8.16
CA LEU A 143 -9.83 14.66 -7.55
C LEU A 143 -9.40 16.11 -7.25
N PRO A 144 -10.17 17.14 -7.66
CA PRO A 144 -9.86 18.52 -7.35
C PRO A 144 -10.21 18.84 -5.89
N LEU A 145 -9.32 18.54 -4.95
CA LEU A 145 -9.51 18.80 -3.52
C LEU A 145 -8.77 20.06 -3.03
N PRO A 146 -9.31 20.78 -2.02
CA PRO A 146 -8.62 21.91 -1.41
C PRO A 146 -7.28 21.49 -0.78
N ARG A 147 -6.21 22.26 -1.01
CA ARG A 147 -4.83 21.95 -0.56
C ARG A 147 -4.70 21.61 0.93
N ARG A 148 -5.54 22.20 1.79
CA ARG A 148 -5.56 21.90 3.24
C ARG A 148 -6.08 20.50 3.57
N VAL A 149 -7.08 20.02 2.84
CA VAL A 149 -7.67 18.68 3.05
C VAL A 149 -6.73 17.62 2.51
N ALA A 150 -6.14 17.87 1.34
CA ALA A 150 -5.11 17.00 0.78
C ALA A 150 -3.95 16.86 1.77
N GLY A 151 -3.27 17.95 2.15
CA GLY A 151 -2.12 17.87 3.06
C GLY A 151 -2.41 17.24 4.44
N LEU A 152 -3.65 17.30 4.93
CA LEU A 152 -4.05 16.63 6.17
C LEU A 152 -4.20 15.11 5.98
N LEU A 153 -4.83 14.68 4.89
CA LEU A 153 -4.93 13.26 4.51
C LEU A 153 -3.56 12.66 4.19
N GLU A 154 -2.66 13.44 3.58
CA GLU A 154 -1.28 13.04 3.31
C GLU A 154 -0.50 12.79 4.60
N ALA A 155 -0.62 13.71 5.56
CA ALA A 155 0.02 13.60 6.87
C ALA A 155 -0.55 12.44 7.70
N GLU A 156 -1.88 12.24 7.69
CA GLU A 156 -2.55 11.13 8.36
C GLU A 156 -2.10 9.77 7.80
N SER A 157 -2.16 9.62 6.48
CA SER A 157 -1.81 8.35 5.82
C SER A 157 -0.33 8.02 6.01
N GLY A 158 0.56 9.00 5.88
CA GLY A 158 2.00 8.78 6.10
C GLY A 158 2.37 8.44 7.55
N PHE A 159 1.60 8.93 8.54
CA PHE A 159 1.82 8.57 9.95
C PHE A 159 1.26 7.18 10.29
N ASN A 160 0.20 6.74 9.61
CA ASN A 160 -0.41 5.41 9.79
C ASN A 160 0.38 4.29 9.06
N ASP A 161 1.11 4.64 8.01
CA ASP A 161 1.96 3.71 7.23
C ASP A 161 3.40 3.60 7.80
N ALA A 162 3.73 4.36 8.84
CA ALA A 162 5.03 4.31 9.49
C ALA A 162 5.19 3.00 10.29
N PRO A 163 6.27 2.21 10.06
CA PRO A 163 6.46 0.96 10.78
C PRO A 163 6.77 1.25 12.26
N ARG A 164 5.99 0.62 13.15
CA ARG A 164 6.45 0.28 14.49
C ARG A 164 7.06 -1.12 14.49
#